data_AF-A0ABD5V6X8-F1
#
_entry.id   AF-A0ABD5V6X8-F1
#
_cell.length_a   1.000
_cell.length_b   1.000
_cell.length_c   1.000
_cell.angle_alpha   90.00
_cell.angle_beta   90.00
_cell.angle_gamma   90.00
#
_symmetry.space_group_name_H-M   'P 1'
#
loop_
_entity.id
_entity.type
_entity.pdbx_description
1 polymer ?
#
loop_
_entity_poly.entity_id
_entity_poly.type
_entity_poly.pdbx_seq_one_letter_code
_entity_poly.pdbx_strand_id
1 'polypeptide(L)' 'MSDEEGVPPFDCHRRSCEKTAEFWVYERYQEENDLGAVEAEVSLCREHTAEERPHNLDQANSEYIFKIEPIGTENDG' A
#
# COMPACT_ATOMS: atom_id res chain seq x y z
N MET A 1 -25.68 1.38 -19.40
CA MET A 1 -24.25 1.04 -19.39
C MET A 1 -23.58 2.20 -18.69
N SER A 2 -23.63 2.15 -17.36
CA SER A 2 -22.96 3.10 -16.48
C SER A 2 -21.83 2.30 -15.85
N ASP A 3 -20.92 1.87 -16.72
CA ASP A 3 -19.78 1.04 -16.40
C ASP A 3 -18.55 1.95 -16.49
N GLU A 4 -18.49 2.91 -15.58
CA GLU A 4 -17.24 3.60 -15.27
C GLU A 4 -16.99 3.36 -13.78
N GLU A 5 -16.84 2.10 -13.39
CA GLU A 5 -16.10 1.72 -12.18
C GLU A 5 -14.61 1.99 -12.43
N GLY A 6 -14.28 3.23 -12.80
CA GLY A 6 -12.93 3.75 -12.71
C GLY A 6 -12.61 3.78 -11.24
N VAL A 7 -11.74 2.87 -10.81
CA VAL A 7 -11.16 2.85 -9.46
C VAL A 7 -10.85 4.31 -9.09
N PRO A 8 -11.47 4.90 -8.05
CA PRO A 8 -11.28 6.32 -7.75
C PRO A 8 -9.77 6.59 -7.63
N PRO A 9 -9.28 7.76 -8.07
CA PRO A 9 -7.86 8.08 -7.89
C PRO A 9 -7.60 8.02 -6.40
N PHE A 10 -6.98 6.95 -5.90
CA PHE A 10 -6.77 6.80 -4.46
C PHE A 10 -5.96 8.01 -4.02
N ASP A 11 -6.45 8.79 -3.06
CA ASP A 11 -5.64 9.86 -2.51
C ASP A 11 -4.46 9.25 -1.75
N CYS A 12 -3.34 9.97 -1.70
CA CYS A 12 -2.26 9.61 -0.82
C CYS A 12 -2.78 9.59 0.62
N HIS A 13 -2.64 8.44 1.29
CA HIS A 13 -3.10 8.26 2.68
C HIS A 13 -2.41 9.21 3.67
N ARG A 14 -1.30 9.85 3.27
CA ARG A 14 -0.55 10.73 4.16
C ARG A 14 -1.37 11.97 4.54
N ARG A 15 -1.46 12.23 5.84
CA ARG A 15 -2.12 13.42 6.37
C ARG A 15 -1.48 14.67 5.76
N SER A 16 -2.31 15.56 5.22
CA SER A 16 -1.90 16.77 4.50
C SER A 16 -1.25 16.54 3.13
N CYS A 17 -1.52 15.40 2.47
CA CYS A 17 -1.19 15.18 1.07
C CYS A 17 -2.46 15.11 0.22
N GLU A 18 -2.56 15.98 -0.79
CA GLU A 18 -3.65 16.01 -1.77
C GLU A 18 -3.22 15.43 -3.12
N LYS A 19 -2.09 14.71 -3.16
CA LYS A 19 -1.57 14.08 -4.37
C LYS A 19 -2.28 12.75 -4.57
N THR A 20 -2.53 12.41 -5.83
CA THR A 20 -2.99 11.08 -6.22
C THR A 20 -1.94 10.03 -5.86
N ALA A 21 -2.39 8.91 -5.31
CA ALA A 21 -1.56 7.75 -5.05
C ALA A 21 -1.21 7.07 -6.36
N GLU A 22 0.06 6.69 -6.46
CA GLU A 22 0.63 6.01 -7.61
C GLU A 22 1.05 4.57 -7.24
N PHE A 23 1.09 4.25 -5.95
CA PHE A 23 1.55 2.98 -5.43
C PHE A 23 0.67 2.47 -4.29
N TRP A 24 0.48 1.15 -4.24
CA TRP A 24 0.04 0.44 -3.06
C TRP A 24 1.26 -0.11 -2.33
N VAL A 25 1.39 0.26 -1.07
CA VAL A 25 2.37 -0.30 -0.15
C VAL A 25 1.65 -1.28 0.76
N TYR A 26 2.13 -2.51 0.74
CA TYR A 26 1.64 -3.62 1.52
C TYR A 26 2.71 -4.09 2.49
N GLU A 27 2.34 -4.25 3.75
CA GLU A 27 3.19 -4.82 4.79
C GLU A 27 2.43 -5.93 5.53
N ARG A 28 2.94 -7.16 5.42
CA ARG A 28 2.47 -8.31 6.18
C ARG A 28 3.48 -8.70 7.23
N TYR A 29 3.02 -8.84 8.46
CA TYR A 29 3.82 -9.24 9.60
C TYR A 29 2.99 -10.10 10.56
N GLN A 30 3.64 -10.92 11.36
CA GLN A 30 2.96 -11.66 12.43
C GLN A 30 2.89 -10.77 13.66
N GLU A 31 1.70 -10.62 14.22
CA GLU A 31 1.55 -9.92 15.51
C GLU A 31 2.11 -10.76 16.66
N GLU A 32 2.74 -10.08 17.62
CA GLU A 32 3.32 -10.65 18.84
C GLU A 32 2.32 -11.50 19.67
N ASN A 33 1.01 -11.25 19.54
CA ASN A 33 -0.03 -11.90 20.34
C ASN A 33 -0.54 -13.24 19.78
N ASP A 34 0.14 -13.84 18.79
CA ASP A 34 -0.27 -15.11 18.16
C ASP A 34 -1.67 -15.07 17.51
N LEU A 35 -2.19 -13.86 17.24
CA LEU A 35 -3.52 -13.65 16.66
C LEU A 35 -3.55 -13.90 15.14
N GLY A 36 -2.38 -14.07 14.53
CA GLY A 36 -2.20 -14.36 13.11
C GLY A 36 -1.32 -13.34 12.40
N ALA A 37 -1.20 -13.51 11.08
CA ALA A 37 -0.56 -12.53 10.22
C ALA A 37 -1.51 -11.33 10.00
N VAL A 38 -1.00 -10.14 10.25
CA VAL A 38 -1.67 -8.88 9.93
C VAL A 38 -1.18 -8.38 8.59
N GLU A 39 -2.11 -7.84 7.81
CA GLU A 39 -1.88 -7.25 6.50
C GLU A 39 -2.26 -5.77 6.58
N ALA A 40 -1.28 -4.89 6.38
CA ALA A 40 -1.46 -3.46 6.33
C ALA A 40 -1.26 -2.98 4.88
N GLU A 41 -2.21 -2.22 4.37
CA GLU A 41 -2.18 -1.66 3.01
C GLU A 41 -2.41 -0.16 3.04
N VAL A 42 -1.60 0.59 2.29
CA VAL A 42 -1.73 2.04 2.14
C VAL A 42 -1.45 2.48 0.70
N SER A 43 -2.27 3.41 0.21
CA SER A 43 -2.07 4.07 -1.08
C SER A 43 -1.22 5.33 -0.89
N LEU A 44 -0.08 5.42 -1.59
CA LEU A 44 0.84 6.55 -1.49
C LEU A 44 1.22 7.10 -2.86
N CYS A 45 1.49 8.40 -2.91
CA CYS A 45 2.10 9.04 -4.07
C CYS A 45 3.60 8.71 -4.12
N ARG A 46 4.25 8.88 -5.28
CA ARG A 46 5.66 8.53 -5.47
C ARG A 46 6.61 9.10 -4.42
N GLU A 47 6.40 10.34 -3.99
CA GLU A 47 7.24 10.99 -2.98
C GLU A 47 7.16 10.27 -1.63
N HIS A 48 5.94 10.06 -1.13
CA HIS A 48 5.76 9.37 0.15
C HIS A 48 6.13 7.89 0.06
N THR A 49 5.91 7.23 -1.07
CA THR A 49 6.39 5.85 -1.30
C THR A 49 7.92 5.76 -1.23
N ALA A 50 8.65 6.78 -1.71
CA ALA A 50 10.11 6.81 -1.64
C ALA A 50 10.64 7.05 -0.21
N GLU A 51 9.84 7.70 0.64
CA GLU A 51 10.14 7.88 2.06
C GLU A 51 9.69 6.68 2.90
N GLU A 52 8.73 5.89 2.41
CA GLU A 52 8.11 4.79 3.12
C GLU A 52 9.08 3.66 3.38
N ARG A 53 8.96 3.09 4.58
CA ARG A 53 9.80 1.99 5.04
C ARG A 53 8.96 0.94 5.73
N PRO A 54 9.41 -0.33 5.71
CA PRO A 54 8.81 -1.35 6.55
C PRO A 54 8.83 -0.94 8.02
N HIS A 55 7.65 -0.90 8.65
CA HIS A 55 7.46 -0.43 10.03
C HIS A 55 7.69 -1.54 11.05
N ASN A 56 7.46 -2.79 10.65
CA ASN A 56 7.44 -3.95 11.53
C ASN A 56 8.62 -4.89 11.26
N LEU A 57 9.79 -4.35 10.88
CA LEU A 57 11.00 -5.13 10.65
C LEU A 57 11.44 -5.93 11.88
N ASP A 58 11.18 -5.44 13.09
CA ASP A 58 11.44 -6.17 14.33
C ASP A 58 10.61 -7.46 14.46
N GLN A 59 9.48 -7.53 13.75
CA GLN A 59 8.59 -8.69 13.65
C GLN A 59 8.81 -9.48 12.35
N ALA A 60 9.93 -9.24 11.64
CA ALA A 60 10.23 -9.93 10.40
C ALA A 60 10.52 -11.42 10.64
N ASN A 61 9.60 -12.26 10.22
CA ASN A 61 9.70 -13.71 10.23
C ASN A 61 9.75 -14.25 8.78
N SER A 62 9.69 -15.59 8.62
CA SER A 62 9.69 -16.24 7.30
C SER A 62 8.50 -15.87 6.41
N GLU A 63 7.43 -15.32 6.97
CA GLU A 63 6.20 -14.90 6.29
C GLU A 63 6.10 -13.37 6.14
N TYR A 64 7.13 -12.63 6.56
CA TYR A 64 7.17 -11.18 6.48
C TYR A 64 7.29 -10.72 5.03
N ILE A 65 6.41 -9.82 4.61
CA ILE A 65 6.38 -9.29 3.26
C ILE A 65 6.23 -7.78 3.34
N PHE A 66 7.16 -7.05 2.73
CA PHE A 66 6.99 -5.64 2.40
C PHE A 66 7.03 -5.50 0.89
N LYS A 67 5.92 -5.05 0.30
CA LYS A 67 5.73 -4.99 -1.15
C LYS A 67 5.23 -3.61 -1.56
N ILE A 68 5.77 -3.09 -2.65
CA ILE A 68 5.29 -1.86 -3.28
C ILE A 68 4.85 -2.24 -4.69
N GLU A 69 3.59 -1.98 -5.01
CA GLU A 69 3.02 -2.21 -6.34
C GLU A 69 2.56 -0.89 -6.96
N PRO A 70 2.89 -0.62 -8.23
CA PRO A 70 2.31 0.52 -8.92
C PRO A 70 0.80 0.33 -9.07
N ILE A 71 0.03 1.37 -8.75
CA ILE A 71 -1.40 1.44 -9.06
C ILE A 71 -1.47 1.77 -10.55
N GLY A 72 -1.55 0.74 -11.38
CA GLY A 72 -1.53 0.91 -12.83
C GLY A 72 -2.64 1.85 -13.31
N THR A 73 -2.27 2.90 -14.04
CA THR A 73 -3.14 3.45 -15.09
C THR A 73 -3.07 2.51 -16.30
N GLU A 74 -3.66 1.31 -16.20
CA GLU A 74 -3.79 0.40 -17.33
C GLU A 74 -5.26 0.07 -17.56
N ASN A 75 -5.92 0.93 -18.34
CA ASN A 75 -6.55 0.40 -19.53
C ASN A 75 -5.55 0.62 -20.69
N ASP A 76 -5.26 -0.48 -21.39
CA ASP A 76 -4.76 -0.58 -22.77
C ASP A 76 -3.25 -0.51 -23.04
N GLY A 77 -2.67 -1.69 -23.26
CA GLY A 77 -1.57 -1.94 -24.19
C GLY A 77 -2.02 -2.91 -25.27
#